data_AF-A0A958CMQ9-F1
#
_entry.id   AF-A0A958CMQ9-F1
#
_cell.length_a   1.000
_cell.length_b   1.000
_cell.length_c   1.000
_cell.angle_alpha   90.00
_cell.angle_beta   90.00
_cell.angle_gamma   90.00
#
_symmetry.space_group_name_H-M   'P 1'
#
loop_
_entity.id
_entity.type
_entity.pdbx_description
1 polymer ?
#
loop_
_entity_poly.entity_id
_entity_poly.type
_entity_poly.pdbx_seq_one_letter_code
_entity_poly.pdbx_strand_id
1 'polypeptide(L)'
;GNGYYEADQPLTAGISKSVSYWDPDVLVSYSGELWELQPVEARATPRPAATTASLVAPELDAFNQAGVSPEALRSYLTANDLALIVSRNVTTRDDFDLQQPFNLRVAGGGAQTIGAPGTIYDVTAMQLFQADLIRGLGGTEEPDPGRRVLAQPLHDPAVQNPPTSGPPGSVAVAPDGSVAAFVPTSRALSWQLTDGDGVGVVRERYWLTFQPGEIRVCTSCHGLSEFDQAGNGPPQNTPAALVQLLGWWSCPDFDGSGAVDAADLTTIASQWGQASSDPHYDRDGDGQITVVDVMLVASRWGEVCSG
;
A
#
# COMPACT_ATOMS: atom_id res chain seq x y z
N GLY A 1 38.35 14.02 -3.46
CA GLY A 1 37.17 13.21 -3.79
C GLY A 1 36.93 13.26 -5.28
N ASN A 2 36.91 12.10 -5.92
CA ASN A 2 36.82 11.85 -7.37
C ASN A 2 35.36 11.76 -7.85
N GLY A 3 34.43 12.43 -7.15
CA GLY A 3 33.03 12.54 -7.56
C GLY A 3 32.18 11.28 -7.40
N TYR A 4 32.71 10.23 -6.77
CA TYR A 4 31.96 9.04 -6.38
C TYR A 4 31.75 9.05 -4.86
N TYR A 5 30.60 8.55 -4.39
CA TYR A 5 30.38 8.28 -2.98
C TYR A 5 31.45 7.29 -2.49
N GLU A 6 32.23 7.69 -1.49
CA GLU A 6 33.16 6.80 -0.79
C GLU A 6 32.39 6.08 0.32
N ALA A 7 32.73 4.81 0.57
CA ALA A 7 32.15 4.07 1.67
C ALA A 7 32.50 4.75 3.00
N ASP A 8 31.49 5.05 3.82
CA ASP A 8 31.67 5.52 5.20
C ASP A 8 31.94 4.34 6.15
N GLN A 9 32.08 4.63 7.44
CA GLN A 9 32.29 3.65 8.51
C GLN A 9 31.31 2.45 8.46
N PRO A 10 31.79 1.21 8.71
CA PRO A 10 30.93 0.03 8.76
C PRO A 10 29.82 0.16 9.81
N LEU A 11 28.57 -0.17 9.43
CA LEU A 11 27.42 -0.14 10.35
C LEU A 11 27.50 -1.19 11.46
N THR A 12 28.25 -2.28 11.27
CA THR A 12 28.52 -3.31 12.28
C THR A 12 29.96 -3.82 12.17
N ALA A 13 30.44 -4.50 13.20
CA ALA A 13 31.79 -5.10 13.23
C ALA A 13 31.94 -6.39 12.36
N GLY A 14 30.96 -6.71 11.50
CA GLY A 14 30.88 -7.99 10.79
C GLY A 14 29.96 -9.02 11.46
N ILE A 15 29.80 -10.19 10.84
CA ILE A 15 29.10 -11.36 11.39
C ILE A 15 30.00 -12.58 11.27
N SER A 16 30.61 -13.00 12.38
CA SER A 16 31.36 -14.26 12.43
C SER A 16 30.44 -15.47 12.66
N LYS A 17 30.53 -16.48 11.79
CA LYS A 17 29.77 -17.73 11.96
C LYS A 17 30.54 -18.96 11.47
N SER A 18 30.32 -20.09 12.13
CA SER A 18 30.67 -21.41 11.63
C SER A 18 29.46 -22.01 10.91
N VAL A 19 29.59 -22.28 9.62
CA VAL A 19 28.54 -22.91 8.78
C VAL A 19 29.09 -24.18 8.12
N SER A 20 28.23 -25.18 7.97
CA SER A 20 28.55 -26.40 7.25
C SER A 20 27.35 -26.92 6.48
N TYR A 21 27.55 -27.37 5.25
CA TYR A 21 26.52 -27.99 4.41
C TYR A 21 27.13 -29.07 3.52
N TRP A 22 26.31 -30.01 3.06
CA TRP A 22 26.72 -31.06 2.12
C TRP A 22 26.57 -30.58 0.68
N ASP A 23 27.60 -30.78 -0.16
CA ASP A 23 27.59 -30.45 -1.59
C ASP A 23 28.18 -31.59 -2.43
N PRO A 24 27.32 -32.31 -3.15
CA PRO A 24 26.27 -33.14 -2.54
C PRO A 24 26.85 -34.22 -1.60
N ASP A 25 28.09 -34.66 -1.82
CA ASP A 25 28.75 -35.76 -1.09
C ASP A 25 29.93 -35.30 -0.22
N VAL A 26 30.26 -34.01 -0.23
CA VAL A 26 31.36 -33.44 0.56
C VAL A 26 30.79 -32.49 1.61
N LEU A 27 31.20 -32.66 2.87
CA LEU A 27 30.88 -31.70 3.93
C LEU A 27 31.76 -30.47 3.78
N VAL A 28 31.20 -29.40 3.23
CA VAL A 28 31.84 -28.09 3.15
C VAL A 28 31.67 -27.38 4.48
N SER A 29 32.73 -26.81 5.02
CA SER A 29 32.68 -26.00 6.25
C SER A 29 33.42 -24.69 6.09
N TYR A 30 32.88 -23.64 6.72
CA TYR A 30 33.44 -22.31 6.78
C TYR A 30 33.33 -21.79 8.21
N SER A 31 34.39 -21.19 8.73
CA SER A 31 34.38 -20.49 10.03
C SER A 31 35.15 -19.18 9.88
N GLY A 32 34.43 -18.06 10.03
CA GLY A 32 34.99 -16.73 9.87
C GLY A 32 33.91 -15.68 9.68
N GLU A 33 34.35 -14.47 9.32
CA GLU A 33 33.49 -13.34 8.97
C GLU A 33 32.72 -13.61 7.67
N LEU A 34 31.40 -13.72 7.76
CA LEU A 34 30.54 -13.88 6.60
C LEU A 34 30.71 -12.69 5.66
N TRP A 35 30.90 -12.97 4.37
CA TRP A 35 30.97 -11.94 3.34
C TRP A 35 29.60 -11.27 3.21
N GLU A 36 29.58 -9.95 3.33
CA GLU A 36 28.33 -9.18 3.46
C GLU A 36 27.75 -8.73 2.12
N LEU A 37 28.54 -8.85 1.05
CA LEU A 37 28.14 -8.62 -0.33
C LEU A 37 28.77 -9.71 -1.20
N GLN A 38 27.95 -10.61 -1.75
CA GLN A 38 28.39 -11.41 -2.88
C GLN A 38 28.32 -10.49 -4.12
N PRO A 39 29.43 -10.23 -4.84
CA PRO A 39 29.32 -9.62 -6.15
C PRO A 39 28.58 -10.62 -7.05
N VAL A 40 27.30 -10.36 -7.29
CA VAL A 40 26.54 -11.09 -8.30
C VAL A 40 26.90 -10.46 -9.64
N GLU A 41 27.42 -11.27 -10.56
CA GLU A 41 27.63 -10.82 -11.93
C GLU A 41 26.27 -10.48 -12.54
N ALA A 42 26.00 -9.18 -12.66
CA ALA A 42 24.80 -8.70 -13.33
C ALA A 42 25.02 -8.76 -14.85
N ARG A 43 24.46 -9.78 -15.49
CA ARG A 43 24.39 -9.85 -16.95
C ARG A 43 23.21 -9.02 -17.42
N ALA A 44 23.44 -8.04 -18.30
CA ALA A 44 22.35 -7.32 -18.95
C ALA A 44 21.50 -8.30 -19.77
N THR A 45 20.22 -8.42 -19.42
CA THR A 45 19.22 -9.15 -20.20
C THR A 45 18.15 -8.18 -20.69
N PRO A 46 17.52 -8.42 -21.85
CA PRO A 46 16.32 -7.67 -22.22
C PRO A 46 15.31 -7.72 -21.08
N ARG A 47 14.78 -6.56 -20.67
CA ARG A 47 13.72 -6.50 -19.66
C ARG A 47 12.57 -7.41 -20.14
N PRO A 48 12.11 -8.38 -19.34
CA PRO A 48 10.95 -9.20 -19.70
C PRO A 48 9.76 -8.31 -20.04
N ALA A 49 8.96 -8.71 -21.03
CA ALA A 49 7.71 -8.03 -21.32
C ALA A 49 6.84 -8.06 -20.05
N ALA A 50 6.35 -6.90 -19.62
CA ALA A 50 5.48 -6.82 -18.46
C ALA A 50 4.20 -7.61 -18.75
N THR A 51 3.88 -8.58 -17.91
CA THR A 51 2.59 -9.25 -17.93
C THR A 51 1.54 -8.27 -17.42
N THR A 52 0.58 -7.91 -18.25
CA THR A 52 -0.58 -7.11 -17.84
C THR A 52 -1.66 -8.03 -17.29
N ALA A 53 -1.90 -7.97 -15.98
CA ALA A 53 -3.09 -8.56 -15.38
C ALA A 53 -4.26 -7.57 -15.51
N SER A 54 -5.39 -8.04 -16.03
CA SER A 54 -6.62 -7.26 -16.06
C SER A 54 -7.30 -7.28 -14.69
N LEU A 55 -7.97 -6.18 -14.34
CA LEU A 55 -8.88 -6.17 -13.20
C LEU A 55 -10.01 -7.18 -13.45
N VAL A 56 -10.44 -7.83 -12.38
CA VAL A 56 -11.55 -8.80 -12.40
C VAL A 56 -12.80 -8.18 -11.78
N ALA A 57 -13.91 -8.91 -11.83
CA ALA A 57 -15.25 -8.36 -11.54
C ALA A 57 -15.37 -7.57 -10.22
N PRO A 58 -14.89 -8.05 -9.05
CA PRO A 58 -15.06 -7.29 -7.81
C PRO A 58 -14.44 -5.89 -7.83
N GLU A 59 -13.25 -5.73 -8.42
CA GLU A 59 -12.62 -4.42 -8.54
C GLU A 59 -13.27 -3.59 -9.65
N LEU A 60 -13.60 -4.19 -10.81
CA LEU A 60 -14.32 -3.49 -11.88
C LEU A 60 -15.68 -2.94 -11.41
N ASP A 61 -16.40 -3.71 -10.60
CA ASP A 61 -17.66 -3.28 -10.01
C ASP A 61 -17.45 -2.11 -9.05
N ALA A 62 -16.35 -2.07 -8.30
CA ALA A 62 -16.02 -0.92 -7.45
C ALA A 62 -15.73 0.34 -8.28
N PHE A 63 -14.99 0.22 -9.37
CA PHE A 63 -14.75 1.32 -10.32
C PHE A 63 -16.07 1.82 -10.95
N ASN A 64 -16.94 0.91 -11.38
CA ASN A 64 -18.24 1.24 -11.94
C ASN A 64 -19.14 1.94 -10.90
N GLN A 65 -19.16 1.46 -9.65
CA GLN A 65 -19.93 2.06 -8.56
C GLN A 65 -19.43 3.47 -8.22
N ALA A 66 -18.12 3.69 -8.25
CA ALA A 66 -17.52 5.01 -8.02
C ALA A 66 -17.63 5.93 -9.25
N GLY A 67 -18.02 5.42 -10.43
CA GLY A 67 -18.05 6.19 -11.67
C GLY A 67 -16.64 6.60 -12.16
N VAL A 68 -15.61 5.85 -11.79
CA VAL A 68 -14.20 6.15 -12.11
C VAL A 68 -13.68 5.19 -13.19
N SER A 69 -12.97 5.72 -14.19
CA SER A 69 -12.25 4.90 -15.17
C SER A 69 -10.97 4.31 -14.55
N PRO A 70 -10.74 2.98 -14.67
CA PRO A 70 -9.46 2.37 -14.30
C PRO A 70 -8.26 2.98 -15.03
N GLU A 71 -8.42 3.35 -16.30
CA GLU A 71 -7.37 3.97 -17.12
C GLU A 71 -7.01 5.38 -16.65
N ALA A 72 -8.02 6.18 -16.29
CA ALA A 72 -7.80 7.50 -15.71
C ALA A 72 -7.02 7.39 -14.40
N LEU A 73 -7.41 6.48 -13.51
CA LEU A 73 -6.68 6.25 -12.26
C LEU A 73 -5.25 5.77 -12.52
N ARG A 74 -5.04 4.81 -13.43
CA ARG A 74 -3.69 4.34 -13.77
C ARG A 74 -2.79 5.45 -14.31
N SER A 75 -3.35 6.36 -15.10
CA SER A 75 -2.62 7.50 -15.65
C SER A 75 -2.18 8.45 -14.51
N TYR A 76 -3.10 8.76 -13.60
CA TYR A 76 -2.80 9.53 -12.38
C TYR A 76 -1.71 8.86 -11.54
N LEU A 77 -1.85 7.57 -11.25
CA LEU A 77 -0.88 6.80 -10.45
C LEU A 77 0.50 6.79 -11.10
N THR A 78 0.55 6.64 -12.43
CA THR A 78 1.82 6.66 -13.18
C THR A 78 2.47 8.05 -13.14
N ALA A 79 1.70 9.11 -13.32
CA ALA A 79 2.20 10.48 -13.33
C ALA A 79 2.72 10.94 -11.96
N ASN A 80 2.25 10.33 -10.87
CA ASN A 80 2.58 10.70 -9.51
C ASN A 80 3.49 9.69 -8.79
N ASP A 81 4.08 8.73 -9.50
CA ASP A 81 4.92 7.67 -8.91
C ASP A 81 4.20 6.85 -7.81
N LEU A 82 2.88 6.68 -7.96
CA LEU A 82 2.02 5.94 -7.04
C LEU A 82 1.56 4.60 -7.61
N ALA A 83 1.11 3.75 -6.70
CA ALA A 83 0.36 2.53 -6.97
C ALA A 83 -0.86 2.46 -6.04
N LEU A 84 -1.78 1.54 -6.35
CA LEU A 84 -2.96 1.23 -5.55
C LEU A 84 -2.82 -0.20 -5.01
N ILE A 85 -3.00 -0.37 -3.70
CA ILE A 85 -3.22 -1.67 -3.07
C ILE A 85 -4.68 -1.84 -2.69
N VAL A 86 -5.20 -3.04 -2.87
CA VAL A 86 -6.57 -3.41 -2.48
C VAL A 86 -6.56 -4.76 -1.80
N SER A 87 -7.22 -4.87 -0.65
CA SER A 87 -7.61 -6.13 -0.04
C SER A 87 -9.12 -6.27 -0.02
N ARG A 88 -9.65 -7.41 -0.48
CA ARG A 88 -11.10 -7.64 -0.51
C ARG A 88 -11.68 -7.89 0.89
N ASN A 89 -11.00 -8.71 1.68
CA ASN A 89 -11.33 -8.90 3.09
C ASN A 89 -10.06 -9.24 3.89
N VAL A 90 -9.68 -8.36 4.82
CA VAL A 90 -8.51 -8.56 5.68
C VAL A 90 -8.78 -9.48 6.87
N THR A 91 -10.04 -9.86 7.13
CA THR A 91 -10.36 -10.85 8.16
C THR A 91 -10.10 -12.28 7.70
N THR A 92 -10.05 -12.53 6.38
CA THR A 92 -9.72 -13.86 5.83
C THR A 92 -8.21 -14.02 5.66
N ARG A 93 -7.73 -15.21 6.01
CA ARG A 93 -6.32 -15.62 5.95
C ARG A 93 -6.27 -17.10 5.63
N ASP A 94 -5.15 -17.53 5.04
CA ASP A 94 -4.89 -18.94 4.75
C ASP A 94 -5.04 -19.81 6.01
N ASP A 95 -5.63 -20.99 5.86
CA ASP A 95 -5.92 -21.93 6.97
C ASP A 95 -4.65 -22.47 7.66
N PHE A 96 -3.48 -22.40 7.01
CA PHE A 96 -2.19 -22.73 7.61
C PHE A 96 -1.48 -21.54 8.28
N ASP A 97 -2.06 -20.33 8.24
CA ASP A 97 -1.45 -19.12 8.80
C ASP A 97 -1.70 -18.93 10.32
N LEU A 98 -1.14 -19.87 11.09
CA LEU A 98 -1.33 -20.00 12.54
C LEU A 98 -0.33 -19.19 13.40
N GLN A 99 0.58 -18.43 12.77
CA GLN A 99 1.66 -17.72 13.48
C GLN A 99 1.27 -16.31 13.95
N GLN A 100 0.06 -15.86 13.63
CA GLN A 100 -0.50 -14.56 14.01
C GLN A 100 -1.97 -14.76 14.38
N PRO A 101 -2.64 -13.75 14.99
CA PRO A 101 -4.05 -13.81 15.32
C PRO A 101 -4.92 -14.42 14.20
N PHE A 102 -5.70 -15.45 14.56
CA PHE A 102 -6.39 -16.32 13.60
C PHE A 102 -7.86 -15.95 13.40
N ASN A 103 -8.57 -15.61 14.48
CA ASN A 103 -9.95 -15.15 14.43
C ASN A 103 -9.97 -13.62 14.39
N LEU A 104 -10.45 -13.06 13.30
CA LEU A 104 -10.45 -11.61 13.07
C LEU A 104 -11.87 -11.10 12.87
N ARG A 105 -12.12 -9.87 13.33
CA ARG A 105 -13.38 -9.16 13.13
C ARG A 105 -13.12 -7.69 12.91
N VAL A 106 -13.85 -7.06 11.99
CA VAL A 106 -13.89 -5.60 11.88
C VAL A 106 -14.66 -5.05 13.08
N ALA A 107 -14.04 -4.13 13.83
CA ALA A 107 -14.65 -3.55 15.02
C ALA A 107 -16.02 -2.93 14.71
N GLY A 108 -16.93 -2.96 15.70
CA GLY A 108 -18.30 -2.45 15.52
C GLY A 108 -19.28 -3.43 14.87
N GLY A 109 -18.87 -4.67 14.61
CA GLY A 109 -19.76 -5.75 14.15
C GLY A 109 -19.81 -5.93 12.63
N GLY A 110 -18.73 -5.57 11.93
CA GLY A 110 -18.57 -5.82 10.49
C GLY A 110 -18.17 -7.26 10.15
N ALA A 111 -17.47 -7.42 9.03
CA ALA A 111 -16.96 -8.70 8.56
C ALA A 111 -16.15 -9.42 9.66
N GLN A 112 -16.28 -10.74 9.71
CA GLN A 112 -15.52 -11.58 10.63
C GLN A 112 -15.24 -12.94 10.00
N THR A 113 -14.09 -13.50 10.34
CA THR A 113 -13.73 -14.86 9.95
C THR A 113 -13.19 -15.57 11.19
N ILE A 114 -13.91 -16.62 11.63
CA ILE A 114 -13.62 -17.37 12.85
C ILE A 114 -13.38 -18.83 12.45
N GLY A 115 -12.12 -19.27 12.57
CA GLY A 115 -11.70 -20.61 12.21
C GLY A 115 -11.53 -21.56 13.39
N ALA A 116 -11.37 -21.02 14.61
CA ALA A 116 -11.12 -21.82 15.81
C ALA A 116 -11.76 -21.20 17.07
N PRO A 117 -11.98 -21.97 18.15
CA PRO A 117 -12.31 -21.40 19.45
C PRO A 117 -11.17 -20.49 19.97
N GLY A 118 -11.51 -19.44 20.71
CA GLY A 118 -10.52 -18.58 21.37
C GLY A 118 -10.83 -17.09 21.22
N THR A 119 -9.79 -16.27 21.40
CA THR A 119 -9.89 -14.80 21.27
C THR A 119 -10.27 -14.41 19.85
N ILE A 120 -11.22 -13.49 19.73
CA ILE A 120 -11.54 -12.78 18.49
C ILE A 120 -10.84 -11.43 18.58
N TYR A 121 -9.98 -11.14 17.61
CA TYR A 121 -9.23 -9.89 17.58
C TYR A 121 -9.94 -8.89 16.68
N ASP A 122 -10.22 -7.71 17.23
CA ASP A 122 -10.82 -6.62 16.46
C ASP A 122 -9.75 -5.89 15.67
N VAL A 123 -10.05 -5.55 14.42
CA VAL A 123 -9.23 -4.71 13.54
C VAL A 123 -10.02 -3.48 13.09
N THR A 124 -9.35 -2.34 13.00
CA THR A 124 -9.96 -1.03 12.67
C THR A 124 -9.25 -0.32 11.53
N ALA A 125 -7.93 -0.48 11.41
CA ALA A 125 -7.11 0.20 10.42
C ALA A 125 -6.00 -0.71 9.88
N MET A 126 -5.54 -0.41 8.67
CA MET A 126 -4.28 -0.90 8.13
C MET A 126 -3.27 0.23 8.18
N GLN A 127 -2.26 0.10 9.06
CA GLN A 127 -1.14 1.03 9.13
C GLN A 127 -0.05 0.62 8.16
N LEU A 128 0.33 1.55 7.29
CA LEU A 128 1.34 1.39 6.26
C LEU A 128 2.67 1.94 6.76
N PHE A 129 3.76 1.30 6.34
CA PHE A 129 5.12 1.70 6.65
C PHE A 129 5.96 1.80 5.39
N GLN A 130 6.88 2.75 5.37
CA GLN A 130 7.88 2.93 4.33
C GLN A 130 9.31 2.72 4.86
N ALA A 131 10.16 2.22 3.95
CA ALA A 131 11.58 1.99 4.17
C ALA A 131 12.39 3.23 3.79
N ASP A 132 12.75 4.07 4.76
CA ASP A 132 13.55 5.30 4.52
C ASP A 132 15.05 5.08 4.54
N LEU A 133 15.50 3.82 4.35
CA LEU A 133 16.90 3.42 4.45
C LEU A 133 17.55 3.71 5.81
N ILE A 134 16.77 4.06 6.83
CA ILE A 134 17.21 4.13 8.23
C ILE A 134 17.38 2.69 8.71
N ARG A 135 18.58 2.35 9.22
CA ARG A 135 18.92 0.97 9.60
C ARG A 135 19.29 0.89 11.07
N GLY A 136 18.82 -0.17 11.72
CA GLY A 136 19.02 -0.36 13.15
C GLY A 136 18.33 -1.61 13.70
N LEU A 137 18.40 -1.77 15.01
CA LEU A 137 17.65 -2.75 15.80
C LEU A 137 17.04 -2.05 17.02
N GLY A 138 16.01 -2.63 17.64
CA GLY A 138 15.52 -2.14 18.94
C GLY A 138 14.49 -1.00 18.91
N GLY A 139 14.16 -0.39 17.77
CA GLY A 139 13.10 0.63 17.67
C GLY A 139 13.41 1.73 16.66
N THR A 140 12.64 2.83 16.70
CA THR A 140 12.83 4.00 15.82
C THR A 140 13.36 5.24 16.55
N GLU A 141 13.25 5.32 17.88
CA GLU A 141 13.70 6.47 18.67
C GLU A 141 15.22 6.44 18.94
N GLU A 142 15.72 5.31 19.45
CA GLU A 142 17.15 5.08 19.73
C GLU A 142 17.55 3.67 19.26
N PRO A 143 17.64 3.44 17.94
CA PRO A 143 17.99 2.13 17.43
C PRO A 143 19.45 1.77 17.75
N ASP A 144 19.67 0.54 18.20
CA ASP A 144 20.99 -0.07 18.20
C ASP A 144 21.53 -0.13 16.76
N PRO A 145 22.86 -0.03 16.57
CA PRO A 145 23.48 -0.22 15.27
C PRO A 145 23.04 -1.54 14.63
N GLY A 146 22.52 -1.46 13.42
CA GLY A 146 21.92 -2.60 12.75
C GLY A 146 21.76 -2.38 11.26
N ARG A 147 21.51 -3.47 10.55
CA ARG A 147 21.41 -3.48 9.08
C ARG A 147 19.99 -3.59 8.57
N ARG A 148 19.05 -3.87 9.46
CA ARG A 148 17.63 -4.03 9.15
C ARG A 148 17.02 -2.65 8.96
N VAL A 149 16.29 -2.46 7.87
CA VAL A 149 15.54 -1.23 7.65
C VAL A 149 14.47 -1.08 8.74
N LEU A 150 14.42 0.09 9.36
CA LEU A 150 13.41 0.45 10.34
C LEU A 150 12.14 0.91 9.63
N ALA A 151 11.01 0.37 10.06
CA ALA A 151 9.71 0.75 9.52
C ALA A 151 9.31 2.13 10.04
N GLN A 152 9.17 3.10 9.14
CA GLN A 152 8.62 4.42 9.45
C GLN A 152 7.16 4.44 9.01
N PRO A 153 6.22 4.98 9.81
CA PRO A 153 4.85 5.21 9.34
C PRO A 153 4.86 5.94 8.00
N LEU A 154 4.00 5.51 7.08
CA LEU A 154 3.90 6.10 5.75
C LEU A 154 3.69 7.61 5.85
N HIS A 155 4.54 8.37 5.17
CA HIS A 155 4.54 9.83 5.20
C HIS A 155 4.98 10.46 3.87
N ASP A 156 5.01 9.68 2.78
CA ASP A 156 5.29 10.20 1.45
C ASP A 156 4.21 11.25 1.07
N PRO A 157 4.60 12.51 0.80
CA PRO A 157 3.65 13.60 0.59
C PRO A 157 2.83 13.47 -0.71
N ALA A 158 3.25 12.63 -1.66
CA ALA A 158 2.46 12.35 -2.85
C ALA A 158 1.25 11.45 -2.55
N VAL A 159 1.27 10.74 -1.42
CA VAL A 159 0.20 9.81 -1.04
C VAL A 159 -0.95 10.56 -0.35
N GLN A 160 -2.04 10.72 -1.09
CA GLN A 160 -3.26 11.39 -0.60
C GLN A 160 -4.38 10.37 -0.35
N ASN A 161 -4.25 9.60 0.73
CA ASN A 161 -5.31 8.69 1.19
C ASN A 161 -6.37 9.45 2.01
N PRO A 162 -7.61 8.91 2.09
CA PRO A 162 -8.65 9.50 2.93
C PRO A 162 -8.20 9.60 4.40
N PRO A 163 -8.55 10.68 5.10
CA PRO A 163 -8.20 10.84 6.50
C PRO A 163 -8.84 9.74 7.36
N THR A 164 -8.12 9.32 8.40
CA THR A 164 -8.59 8.29 9.34
C THR A 164 -8.29 8.69 10.78
N SER A 165 -9.07 8.15 11.71
CA SER A 165 -8.82 8.25 13.15
C SER A 165 -7.79 7.22 13.65
N GLY A 166 -7.30 6.33 12.77
CA GLY A 166 -6.28 5.36 13.08
C GLY A 166 -4.88 5.98 13.31
N PRO A 167 -3.87 5.14 13.60
CA PRO A 167 -2.49 5.58 13.75
C PRO A 167 -1.95 6.34 12.53
N PRO A 168 -0.89 7.15 12.67
CA PRO A 168 -0.26 7.81 11.53
C PRO A 168 0.12 6.82 10.42
N GLY A 169 -0.09 7.24 9.16
CA GLY A 169 0.18 6.41 7.99
C GLY A 169 -0.81 5.25 7.80
N SER A 170 -2.02 5.33 8.34
CA SER A 170 -3.03 4.27 8.19
C SER A 170 -4.18 4.65 7.27
N VAL A 171 -4.92 3.62 6.85
CA VAL A 171 -6.24 3.72 6.21
C VAL A 171 -7.25 2.88 7.00
N ALA A 172 -8.53 3.23 6.94
CA ALA A 172 -9.58 2.49 7.64
C ALA A 172 -9.80 1.09 7.01
N VAL A 173 -10.18 0.13 7.86
CA VAL A 173 -10.76 -1.14 7.40
C VAL A 173 -12.26 -0.94 7.27
N ALA A 174 -12.81 -1.13 6.07
CA ALA A 174 -14.23 -0.95 5.82
C ALA A 174 -15.08 -2.05 6.51
N PRO A 175 -16.39 -1.83 6.73
CA PRO A 175 -17.25 -2.81 7.40
C PRO A 175 -17.31 -4.18 6.73
N ASP A 176 -17.06 -4.28 5.42
CA ASP A 176 -16.99 -5.54 4.68
C ASP A 176 -15.62 -6.24 4.80
N GLY A 177 -14.69 -5.66 5.57
CA GLY A 177 -13.32 -6.14 5.75
C GLY A 177 -12.38 -5.67 4.66
N SER A 178 -12.83 -4.92 3.67
CA SER A 178 -11.95 -4.44 2.61
C SER A 178 -11.03 -3.30 3.07
N VAL A 179 -9.90 -3.17 2.39
CA VAL A 179 -8.95 -2.06 2.54
C VAL A 179 -8.51 -1.63 1.16
N ALA A 180 -8.36 -0.33 0.94
CA ALA A 180 -7.70 0.21 -0.25
C ALA A 180 -6.82 1.40 0.16
N ALA A 181 -5.66 1.53 -0.48
CA ALA A 181 -4.76 2.65 -0.25
C ALA A 181 -3.90 2.96 -1.48
N PHE A 182 -3.69 4.24 -1.73
CA PHE A 182 -2.54 4.70 -2.52
C PHE A 182 -1.25 4.49 -1.74
N VAL A 183 -0.21 4.12 -2.45
CA VAL A 183 1.11 3.83 -1.92
C VAL A 183 2.21 4.32 -2.86
N PRO A 184 3.40 4.72 -2.37
CA PRO A 184 4.47 5.17 -3.23
C PRO A 184 5.18 3.99 -3.90
N THR A 185 5.78 4.23 -5.06
CA THR A 185 6.45 3.17 -5.85
C THR A 185 7.97 3.19 -5.71
N SER A 186 8.52 4.28 -5.19
CA SER A 186 9.97 4.50 -5.02
C SER A 186 10.51 4.05 -3.65
N ARG A 187 9.68 3.34 -2.86
CA ARG A 187 10.01 2.84 -1.52
C ARG A 187 9.54 1.41 -1.36
N ALA A 188 10.27 0.65 -0.55
CA ALA A 188 9.77 -0.63 -0.06
C ALA A 188 8.78 -0.37 1.07
N LEU A 189 7.68 -1.11 1.07
CA LEU A 189 6.55 -0.93 1.97
C LEU A 189 6.22 -2.20 2.74
N SER A 190 5.64 -2.03 3.91
CA SER A 190 5.06 -3.10 4.71
C SER A 190 3.86 -2.53 5.46
N TRP A 191 3.09 -3.37 6.15
CA TRP A 191 1.90 -2.92 6.86
C TRP A 191 1.52 -3.82 8.02
N GLN A 192 0.63 -3.31 8.87
CA GLN A 192 -0.02 -4.08 9.91
C GLN A 192 -1.51 -3.72 10.00
N LEU A 193 -2.33 -4.68 10.38
CA LEU A 193 -3.67 -4.39 10.90
C LEU A 193 -3.55 -3.97 12.36
N THR A 194 -4.30 -2.97 12.78
CA THR A 194 -4.33 -2.50 14.17
C THR A 194 -5.72 -2.63 14.77
N ASP A 195 -5.79 -2.75 16.08
CA ASP A 195 -7.04 -2.60 16.84
C ASP A 195 -7.41 -1.11 17.03
N GLY A 196 -8.47 -0.86 17.79
CA GLY A 196 -8.97 0.49 18.07
C GLY A 196 -8.01 1.39 18.85
N ASP A 197 -7.03 0.81 19.57
CA ASP A 197 -6.01 1.54 20.32
C ASP A 197 -4.72 1.73 19.48
N GLY A 198 -4.71 1.28 18.23
CA GLY A 198 -3.56 1.35 17.34
C GLY A 198 -2.52 0.25 17.56
N VAL A 199 -2.84 -0.79 18.35
CA VAL A 199 -1.93 -1.90 18.62
C VAL A 199 -1.97 -2.89 17.45
N GLY A 200 -0.80 -3.25 16.93
CA GLY A 200 -0.70 -4.15 15.78
C GLY A 200 -1.17 -5.58 16.10
N VAL A 201 -2.16 -6.07 15.34
CA VAL A 201 -2.77 -7.40 15.44
C VAL A 201 -2.11 -8.37 14.47
N VAL A 202 -2.17 -8.08 13.16
CA VAL A 202 -1.60 -8.89 12.06
C VAL A 202 -0.55 -8.06 11.35
N ARG A 203 0.57 -8.66 10.94
CA ARG A 203 1.71 -7.94 10.33
C ARG A 203 2.15 -8.62 9.04
N GLU A 204 2.24 -7.83 7.97
CA GLU A 204 3.04 -8.19 6.81
C GLU A 204 4.51 -8.25 7.23
N ARG A 205 5.17 -9.37 6.92
CA ARG A 205 6.55 -9.65 7.36
C ARG A 205 7.56 -9.43 6.24
N TYR A 206 7.08 -9.15 5.03
CA TYR A 206 7.88 -8.82 3.88
C TYR A 206 7.87 -7.31 3.60
N TRP A 207 8.92 -6.90 2.89
CA TRP A 207 9.00 -5.61 2.24
C TRP A 207 8.60 -5.79 0.79
N LEU A 208 7.60 -5.04 0.34
CA LEU A 208 7.06 -5.09 -1.01
C LEU A 208 7.35 -3.79 -1.74
N THR A 209 7.60 -3.89 -3.04
CA THR A 209 7.72 -2.73 -3.94
C THR A 209 6.64 -2.78 -5.01
N PHE A 210 6.31 -1.62 -5.54
CA PHE A 210 5.26 -1.43 -6.54
C PHE A 210 5.83 -0.71 -7.75
N GLN A 211 5.17 -0.83 -8.90
CA GLN A 211 5.49 -0.02 -10.08
C GLN A 211 4.51 1.16 -10.22
N PRO A 212 4.92 2.31 -10.79
CA PRO A 212 4.01 3.39 -11.16
C PRO A 212 2.82 2.86 -11.98
N GLY A 213 1.61 3.24 -11.56
CA GLY A 213 0.36 2.80 -12.22
C GLY A 213 -0.09 1.38 -11.88
N GLU A 214 0.61 0.68 -10.98
CA GLU A 214 0.22 -0.65 -10.54
C GLU A 214 -1.05 -0.60 -9.68
N ILE A 215 -1.99 -1.50 -9.96
CA ILE A 215 -3.12 -1.82 -9.08
C ILE A 215 -2.92 -3.26 -8.62
N ARG A 216 -2.48 -3.44 -7.37
CA ARG A 216 -2.21 -4.75 -6.77
C ARG A 216 -3.36 -5.17 -5.86
N VAL A 217 -4.02 -6.25 -6.24
CA VAL A 217 -5.16 -6.80 -5.51
C VAL A 217 -4.75 -8.06 -4.76
N CYS A 218 -5.05 -8.09 -3.47
CA CYS A 218 -4.99 -9.27 -2.63
C CYS A 218 -6.42 -9.65 -2.23
N THR A 219 -6.80 -10.91 -2.36
CA THR A 219 -8.13 -11.33 -1.88
C THR A 219 -8.19 -11.38 -0.36
N SER A 220 -7.04 -11.55 0.32
CA SER A 220 -6.93 -11.83 1.76
C SER A 220 -5.60 -11.29 2.31
N CYS A 221 -5.49 -11.10 3.63
CA CYS A 221 -4.26 -10.62 4.30
C CYS A 221 -3.23 -11.74 4.56
N HIS A 222 -3.12 -12.62 3.55
CA HIS A 222 -2.17 -13.69 3.24
C HIS A 222 -2.96 -14.58 2.26
N GLY A 223 -2.61 -14.52 0.97
CA GLY A 223 -3.41 -15.16 -0.09
C GLY A 223 -3.67 -16.64 0.21
N LEU A 224 -4.90 -17.08 -0.08
CA LEU A 224 -5.32 -18.45 0.23
C LEU A 224 -4.63 -19.43 -0.72
N SER A 225 -4.06 -20.50 -0.16
CA SER A 225 -3.55 -21.65 -0.91
C SER A 225 -4.70 -22.50 -1.41
N GLU A 226 -5.69 -22.74 -0.55
CA GLU A 226 -6.92 -23.47 -0.88
C GLU A 226 -8.14 -22.83 -0.21
N PHE A 227 -8.16 -22.78 1.12
CA PHE A 227 -9.26 -22.22 1.92
C PHE A 227 -8.79 -21.15 2.89
N ASP A 228 -9.74 -20.36 3.39
CA ASP A 228 -9.55 -19.51 4.55
C ASP A 228 -9.65 -20.32 5.85
N GLN A 229 -9.34 -19.67 6.96
CA GLN A 229 -9.37 -20.31 8.28
C GLN A 229 -10.73 -20.90 8.68
N ALA A 230 -11.83 -20.47 8.05
CA ALA A 230 -13.18 -20.94 8.31
C ALA A 230 -13.69 -21.93 7.23
N GLY A 231 -12.82 -22.37 6.32
CA GLY A 231 -13.13 -23.34 5.26
C GLY A 231 -13.82 -22.73 4.03
N ASN A 232 -13.77 -21.41 3.85
CA ASN A 232 -14.32 -20.72 2.68
C ASN A 232 -13.27 -20.51 1.59
N GLY A 233 -13.71 -20.27 0.36
CA GLY A 233 -12.82 -19.84 -0.72
C GLY A 233 -12.48 -18.34 -0.67
N PRO A 234 -11.71 -17.83 -1.65
CA PRO A 234 -11.31 -16.42 -1.68
C PRO A 234 -12.50 -15.46 -1.69
N PRO A 235 -12.45 -14.34 -0.95
CA PRO A 235 -13.50 -13.31 -0.96
C PRO A 235 -13.83 -12.78 -2.36
N GLN A 236 -15.13 -12.61 -2.60
CA GLN A 236 -15.69 -12.11 -3.88
C GLN A 236 -16.51 -10.83 -3.69
N ASN A 237 -16.50 -10.21 -2.52
CA ASN A 237 -17.18 -8.93 -2.29
C ASN A 237 -16.55 -7.83 -3.15
N THR A 238 -17.39 -6.94 -3.67
CA THR A 238 -16.93 -5.64 -4.19
C THR A 238 -16.32 -4.86 -3.03
N PRO A 239 -15.03 -4.47 -3.07
CA PRO A 239 -14.37 -3.84 -1.93
C PRO A 239 -14.94 -2.44 -1.64
N ALA A 240 -15.68 -2.28 -0.53
CA ALA A 240 -16.26 -0.99 -0.15
C ALA A 240 -15.19 0.09 0.07
N ALA A 241 -14.03 -0.27 0.64
CA ALA A 241 -12.90 0.64 0.81
C ALA A 241 -12.34 1.15 -0.52
N LEU A 242 -12.39 0.34 -1.60
CA LEU A 242 -11.99 0.80 -2.93
C LEU A 242 -12.99 1.80 -3.48
N VAL A 243 -14.30 1.56 -3.33
CA VAL A 243 -15.33 2.52 -3.74
C VAL A 243 -15.13 3.86 -3.01
N GLN A 244 -14.89 3.82 -1.70
CA GLN A 244 -14.62 5.01 -0.88
C GLN A 244 -13.36 5.75 -1.34
N LEU A 245 -12.25 5.04 -1.54
CA LEU A 245 -10.99 5.65 -2.01
C LEU A 245 -11.15 6.29 -3.39
N LEU A 246 -11.87 5.65 -4.31
CA LEU A 246 -12.14 6.20 -5.65
C LEU A 246 -13.09 7.41 -5.60
N GLY A 247 -14.09 7.38 -4.71
CA GLY A 247 -14.98 8.51 -4.45
C GLY A 247 -14.20 9.71 -3.89
N TRP A 248 -13.36 9.47 -2.89
CA TRP A 248 -12.43 10.46 -2.33
C TRP A 248 -11.52 11.05 -3.40
N TRP A 249 -10.81 10.18 -4.13
CA TRP A 249 -9.89 10.60 -5.20
C TRP A 249 -10.59 11.37 -6.32
N SER A 250 -11.80 10.97 -6.73
CA SER A 250 -12.49 11.68 -7.79
C SER A 250 -13.18 12.97 -7.31
N CYS A 251 -13.25 13.22 -6.00
CA CYS A 251 -13.83 14.45 -5.45
C CYS A 251 -12.94 15.66 -5.77
N PRO A 252 -13.46 16.78 -6.27
CA PRO A 252 -12.66 17.98 -6.54
C PRO A 252 -12.46 18.82 -5.27
N ASP A 253 -11.83 18.22 -4.27
CA ASP A 253 -11.35 18.86 -3.05
C ASP A 253 -9.82 18.95 -3.14
N PHE A 254 -9.35 20.04 -3.74
CA PHE A 254 -7.94 20.27 -4.06
C PHE A 254 -7.14 20.76 -2.85
N ASP A 255 -7.80 21.33 -1.84
CA ASP A 255 -7.16 21.83 -0.63
C ASP A 255 -7.26 20.88 0.58
N GLY A 256 -7.99 19.77 0.43
CA GLY A 256 -8.13 18.71 1.42
C GLY A 256 -9.01 19.12 2.60
N SER A 257 -9.90 20.10 2.41
CA SER A 257 -10.80 20.60 3.46
C SER A 257 -11.96 19.64 3.78
N GLY A 258 -12.21 18.66 2.92
CA GLY A 258 -13.28 17.67 3.02
C GLY A 258 -14.58 18.08 2.33
N ALA A 259 -14.61 19.20 1.59
CA ALA A 259 -15.79 19.66 0.86
C ALA A 259 -15.42 20.45 -0.38
N VAL A 260 -16.25 20.38 -1.41
CA VAL A 260 -16.07 21.16 -2.65
C VAL A 260 -16.60 22.59 -2.45
N ASP A 261 -15.71 23.57 -2.37
CA ASP A 261 -16.08 24.96 -2.09
C ASP A 261 -15.33 26.02 -2.94
N ALA A 262 -15.30 27.27 -2.44
CA ALA A 262 -14.68 28.39 -3.13
C ALA A 262 -13.17 28.20 -3.34
N ALA A 263 -12.49 27.55 -2.39
CA ALA A 263 -11.07 27.28 -2.46
C ALA A 263 -10.75 26.33 -3.61
N ASP A 264 -11.58 25.32 -3.84
CA ASP A 264 -11.43 24.37 -4.93
C ASP A 264 -11.64 25.01 -6.29
N LEU A 265 -12.71 25.82 -6.41
CA LEU A 265 -12.96 26.58 -7.63
C LEU A 265 -11.82 27.55 -7.94
N THR A 266 -11.27 28.19 -6.92
CA THR A 266 -10.13 29.09 -7.09
C THR A 266 -8.88 28.31 -7.53
N THR A 267 -8.67 27.12 -6.96
CA THR A 267 -7.53 26.26 -7.29
C THR A 267 -7.58 25.81 -8.74
N ILE A 268 -8.70 25.23 -9.20
CA ILE A 268 -8.79 24.81 -10.60
C ILE A 268 -8.80 26.00 -11.58
N ALA A 269 -9.48 27.11 -11.23
CA ALA A 269 -9.48 28.30 -12.08
C ALA A 269 -8.08 28.93 -12.21
N SER A 270 -7.21 28.78 -11.19
CA SER A 270 -5.81 29.24 -11.27
C SER A 270 -4.97 28.46 -12.31
N GLN A 271 -5.41 27.25 -12.65
CA GLN A 271 -4.76 26.38 -13.64
C GLN A 271 -5.36 26.54 -15.05
N TRP A 272 -6.30 27.47 -15.24
CA TRP A 272 -6.96 27.66 -16.53
C TRP A 272 -5.96 27.91 -17.67
N GLY A 273 -6.16 27.21 -18.78
CA GLY A 273 -5.36 27.32 -19.99
C GLY A 273 -4.05 26.55 -19.94
N GLN A 274 -3.78 25.83 -18.85
CA GLN A 274 -2.66 24.90 -18.78
C GLN A 274 -3.03 23.58 -19.46
N ALA A 275 -2.05 22.96 -20.12
CA ALA A 275 -2.18 21.57 -20.52
C ALA A 275 -2.05 20.69 -19.27
N SER A 276 -2.93 19.70 -19.13
CA SER A 276 -2.87 18.73 -18.04
C SER A 276 -3.32 17.38 -18.57
N SER A 277 -2.66 16.32 -18.12
CA SER A 277 -3.14 14.94 -18.28
C SER A 277 -3.57 14.34 -16.95
N ASP A 278 -3.61 15.16 -15.90
CA ASP A 278 -4.07 14.76 -14.58
C ASP A 278 -5.60 14.86 -14.55
N PRO A 279 -6.33 13.73 -14.44
CA PRO A 279 -7.79 13.72 -14.42
C PRO A 279 -8.39 14.47 -13.22
N HIS A 280 -7.58 14.85 -12.23
CA HIS A 280 -8.02 15.78 -11.17
C HIS A 280 -8.28 17.19 -11.68
N TYR A 281 -7.49 17.65 -12.65
CA TYR A 281 -7.57 19.01 -13.18
C TYR A 281 -8.17 19.06 -14.60
N ASP A 282 -7.85 18.07 -15.44
CA ASP A 282 -8.43 17.83 -16.77
C ASP A 282 -9.55 16.79 -16.64
N ARG A 283 -10.74 17.26 -16.25
CA ARG A 283 -11.88 16.46 -15.81
C ARG A 283 -12.67 15.90 -16.99
N ASP A 284 -12.62 16.53 -18.16
CA ASP A 284 -13.23 16.00 -19.39
C ASP A 284 -12.25 15.20 -20.27
N GLY A 285 -10.95 15.24 -19.94
CA GLY A 285 -9.91 14.40 -20.53
C GLY A 285 -9.45 14.86 -21.91
N ASP A 286 -9.64 16.15 -22.24
CA ASP A 286 -9.26 16.72 -23.53
C ASP A 286 -7.78 17.17 -23.60
N GLY A 287 -7.06 17.09 -22.48
CA GLY A 287 -5.66 17.45 -22.34
C GLY A 287 -5.42 18.90 -21.94
N GLN A 288 -6.47 19.69 -21.69
CA GLN A 288 -6.38 21.10 -21.31
C GLN A 288 -7.36 21.46 -20.20
N ILE A 289 -6.92 22.29 -19.26
CA ILE A 289 -7.79 22.82 -18.22
C ILE A 289 -8.52 24.03 -18.79
N THR A 290 -9.81 23.89 -19.04
CA THR A 290 -10.68 24.90 -19.65
C THR A 290 -11.85 25.29 -18.75
N VAL A 291 -12.78 26.09 -19.29
CA VAL A 291 -14.04 26.40 -18.60
C VAL A 291 -14.85 25.15 -18.27
N VAL A 292 -14.73 24.10 -19.08
CA VAL A 292 -15.51 22.87 -18.89
C VAL A 292 -15.09 22.20 -17.60
N ASP A 293 -13.79 22.10 -17.31
CA ASP A 293 -13.27 21.52 -16.08
C ASP A 293 -13.69 22.31 -14.84
N VAL A 294 -13.59 23.64 -14.90
CA VAL A 294 -14.06 24.51 -13.81
C VAL A 294 -15.56 24.33 -13.58
N MET A 295 -16.36 24.20 -14.64
CA MET A 295 -17.79 23.94 -14.52
C MET A 295 -18.09 22.55 -13.94
N LEU A 296 -17.28 21.53 -14.25
CA LEU A 296 -17.42 20.19 -13.68
C LEU A 296 -17.16 20.22 -12.17
N VAL A 297 -16.15 20.96 -11.70
CA VAL A 297 -15.95 21.20 -10.26
C VAL A 297 -17.13 21.98 -9.66
N ALA A 298 -17.55 23.08 -10.30
CA ALA A 298 -18.64 23.91 -9.80
C ALA A 298 -19.98 23.16 -9.71
N SER A 299 -20.21 22.17 -10.57
CA SER A 299 -21.41 21.33 -10.52
C SER A 299 -21.49 20.46 -9.27
N ARG A 300 -20.37 20.25 -8.58
CA ARG A 300 -20.24 19.49 -7.33
C ARG A 300 -20.17 20.39 -6.10
N TRP A 301 -20.49 21.68 -6.24
CA TRP A 301 -20.43 22.63 -5.13
C TRP A 301 -21.21 22.16 -3.90
N GLY A 302 -20.56 22.20 -2.74
CA GLY A 302 -21.11 21.79 -1.45
C GLY A 302 -21.18 20.28 -1.25
N GLU A 303 -20.65 19.48 -2.19
CA GLU A 303 -20.45 18.06 -1.97
C GLU A 303 -19.41 17.83 -0.86
N VAL A 304 -19.73 16.92 0.06
CA VAL A 304 -18.80 16.50 1.11
C VAL A 304 -17.99 15.34 0.58
N CYS A 305 -16.67 15.50 0.54
CA CYS A 305 -15.75 14.45 0.17
C CYS A 305 -15.51 13.58 1.41
N SER A 306 -16.36 12.59 1.65
CA SER A 306 -16.18 11.66 2.76
C SER A 306 -15.43 10.40 2.32
N GLY A 307 -14.33 10.09 3.01
CA GLY A 307 -13.69 8.78 3.04
C GLY A 307 -14.47 7.76 3.85
#